data_AF-A0AAJ2HG60-F1
#
_entry.id   AF-A0AAJ2HG60-F1
#
_cell.length_a   1.000
_cell.length_b   1.000
_cell.length_c   1.000
_cell.angle_alpha   90.00
_cell.angle_beta   90.00
_cell.angle_gamma   90.00
#
_symmetry.space_group_name_H-M   'P 1'
#
loop_
_entity.id
_entity.type
_entity.pdbx_description
1 polymer ?
#
loop_
_entity_poly.entity_id
_entity_poly.type
_entity_poly.pdbx_seq_one_letter_code
_entity_poly.pdbx_strand_id
1 'polypeptide(L)'
;MATTLFDTHEYVKRLEAAGIPRDQAEAHATGLAEAMNSELVTKSDLNAFRAEVSNNFASVATSFAEVRGQFELLKWMLGFILAGTVGILFKIFH
;
A
#
# COMPACT_ATOMS: atom_id res chain seq x y z
N MET A 1 -17.69 5.70 2.36
CA MET A 1 -18.00 5.61 3.80
C MET A 1 -18.25 7.04 4.28
N ALA A 2 -19.43 7.34 4.79
CA ALA A 2 -19.70 8.65 5.37
C ALA A 2 -19.00 8.70 6.73
N THR A 3 -17.93 9.49 6.85
CA THR A 3 -17.38 9.85 8.17
C THR A 3 -18.38 10.81 8.79
N THR A 4 -19.39 10.28 9.46
CA THR A 4 -20.22 11.07 10.38
C THR A 4 -19.30 11.52 11.50
N LEU A 5 -18.86 12.78 11.44
CA LEU A 5 -18.10 13.41 12.51
C LEU A 5 -18.92 13.32 13.81
N PHE A 6 -18.27 12.91 14.89
CA PHE A 6 -18.90 12.87 16.21
C PHE A 6 -19.28 14.29 16.64
N ASP A 7 -20.58 14.55 16.79
CA ASP A 7 -21.08 15.84 17.27
C ASP A 7 -21.10 15.86 18.80
N THR A 8 -20.03 16.42 19.36
CA THR A 8 -19.83 16.58 20.80
C THR A 8 -21.00 17.33 21.45
N HIS A 9 -21.58 18.33 20.78
CA HIS A 9 -22.63 19.18 21.35
C HIS A 9 -24.00 18.48 21.36
N GLU A 10 -24.35 17.75 20.30
CA GLU A 10 -25.54 16.91 20.30
C GLU A 10 -25.43 15.79 21.36
N TYR A 11 -24.25 15.20 21.51
CA TYR A 11 -24.01 14.17 22.52
C TYR A 11 -24.17 14.70 23.95
N VAL A 12 -23.61 15.88 24.27
CA VAL A 12 -23.81 16.55 25.57
C VAL A 12 -25.30 16.75 25.86
N LYS A 13 -26.07 17.29 24.89
CA LYS A 13 -27.52 17.50 25.06
C LYS A 13 -28.28 16.22 25.34
N ARG A 14 -27.90 15.11 24.72
CA ARG A 14 -28.51 13.79 24.98
C ARG A 14 -28.21 13.30 26.39
N LEU A 15 -27.00 13.52 26.90
CA LEU A 15 -26.62 13.17 28.27
C LEU A 15 -27.35 14.05 29.30
N GLU A 16 -27.45 15.36 29.05
CA GLU A 16 -28.23 16.28 29.89
C GLU A 16 -29.71 15.89 29.93
N ALA A 17 -30.30 15.55 28.78
CA ALA A 17 -31.69 15.06 28.70
C ALA A 17 -31.91 13.72 29.43
N ALA A 18 -30.86 12.92 29.59
CA ALA A 18 -30.87 11.69 30.40
C ALA A 18 -30.61 11.94 31.89
N GLY A 19 -30.47 13.20 32.33
CA GLY A 19 -30.27 13.59 33.71
C GLY A 19 -28.81 13.61 34.18
N ILE A 20 -27.84 13.50 33.26
CA ILE A 20 -26.42 13.66 33.60
C ILE A 20 -26.11 15.15 33.75
N PRO A 21 -25.47 15.60 34.86
CA PRO A 21 -25.06 16.98 35.04
C PRO A 21 -24.15 17.46 33.90
N ARG A 22 -24.30 18.72 33.50
CA ARG A 22 -23.56 19.33 32.39
C ARG A 22 -22.05 19.06 32.42
N ASP A 23 -21.41 19.30 33.57
CA ASP A 23 -19.96 19.12 33.72
C ASP A 23 -19.52 17.67 33.44
N GLN A 24 -20.34 16.69 33.85
CA GLN A 24 -20.10 15.27 33.58
C GLN A 24 -20.40 14.91 32.11
N ALA A 25 -21.44 15.49 31.53
CA ALA A 25 -21.79 15.31 30.12
C ALA A 25 -20.68 15.84 29.20
N GLU A 26 -20.11 17.01 29.50
CA GLU A 26 -18.98 17.60 28.78
C GLU A 26 -17.71 16.74 28.92
N ALA A 27 -17.44 16.19 30.12
CA ALA A 27 -16.33 15.27 30.34
C ALA A 27 -16.47 13.97 29.53
N HIS A 28 -17.67 13.38 29.51
CA HIS A 28 -17.96 12.19 28.70
C HIS A 28 -17.78 12.44 27.20
N ALA A 29 -18.27 13.59 26.72
CA ALA A 29 -18.18 13.97 25.32
C ALA A 29 -16.71 14.20 24.89
N THR A 30 -15.92 14.82 25.76
CA THR A 30 -14.49 15.05 25.53
C THR A 30 -13.72 13.73 25.50
N GLY A 31 -13.90 12.87 26.49
CA GLY A 31 -13.23 11.57 26.54
C GLY A 31 -13.57 10.67 25.36
N LEU A 32 -14.83 10.68 24.90
CA LEU A 32 -15.25 9.93 23.71
C LEU A 32 -14.66 10.51 22.43
N ALA A 33 -14.61 11.84 22.29
CA ALA A 33 -13.97 12.49 21.15
C ALA A 33 -12.46 12.20 21.08
N GLU A 34 -11.78 12.18 22.23
CA GLU A 34 -10.36 11.82 22.31
C GLU A 34 -10.13 10.35 21.94
N ALA A 35 -10.92 9.43 22.50
CA ALA A 35 -10.84 8.01 22.18
C ALA A 35 -11.12 7.73 20.69
N MET A 36 -12.10 8.42 20.11
CA MET A 36 -12.41 8.30 18.69
C MET A 36 -11.31 8.87 17.79
N ASN A 37 -10.51 9.82 18.27
CA ASN A 37 -9.40 10.38 17.50
C ASN A 37 -8.10 9.56 17.63
N SER A 38 -7.91 8.78 18.71
CA SER A 38 -6.67 8.03 18.91
C SER A 38 -6.53 6.79 18.02
N GLU A 39 -7.63 6.25 17.52
CA GLU A 39 -7.62 5.07 16.63
C GLU A 39 -7.68 5.43 15.13
N LEU A 40 -7.72 6.72 14.78
CA LEU A 40 -7.80 7.14 13.37
C LEU A 40 -6.43 7.15 12.72
N VAL A 41 -6.34 6.47 11.56
CA VAL A 41 -5.20 6.60 10.65
C VAL A 41 -4.99 8.08 10.32
N THR A 42 -3.82 8.59 10.64
CA THR A 42 -3.49 10.00 10.41
C THR A 42 -3.11 10.23 8.94
N LYS A 43 -3.12 11.49 8.51
CA LYS A 43 -2.57 11.86 7.19
C LYS A 43 -1.09 11.46 7.05
N SER A 44 -0.34 11.46 8.15
CA SER A 44 1.05 11.05 8.16
C SER A 44 1.18 9.56 7.84
N ASP A 45 0.34 8.73 8.44
CA ASP A 45 0.33 7.28 8.20
C ASP A 45 -0.02 6.97 6.75
N LEU A 46 -1.00 7.68 6.18
CA LEU A 46 -1.34 7.54 4.75
C LEU A 46 -0.20 7.96 3.83
N ASN A 47 0.54 9.02 4.18
CA ASN A 47 1.68 9.47 3.40
C ASN A 47 2.85 8.47 3.49
N ALA A 48 3.10 7.92 4.68
CA ALA A 48 4.11 6.87 4.88
C ALA A 48 3.75 5.62 4.06
N PHE A 49 2.50 5.17 4.14
CA PHE A 49 2.00 4.05 3.35
C PHE A 49 2.12 4.30 1.84
N ARG A 50 1.74 5.51 1.37
CA ARG A 50 1.89 5.88 -0.05
C ARG A 50 3.35 5.85 -0.51
N ALA A 51 4.27 6.33 0.32
CA ALA A 51 5.69 6.30 0.03
C ALA A 51 6.22 4.85 -0.06
N GLU A 52 5.84 4.01 0.90
CA GLU A 52 6.19 2.58 0.91
C GLU A 52 5.69 1.87 -0.35
N VAL A 53 4.42 2.04 -0.70
CA VAL A 53 3.83 1.45 -1.91
C VAL A 53 4.55 1.93 -3.18
N SER A 54 4.86 3.23 -3.26
CA SER A 54 5.60 3.78 -4.40
C SER A 54 7.01 3.18 -4.53
N ASN A 55 7.70 3.01 -3.40
CA ASN A 55 9.04 2.42 -3.37
C ASN A 55 9.00 0.95 -3.77
N ASN A 56 8.03 0.19 -3.26
CA ASN A 56 7.84 -1.21 -3.62
C ASN A 56 7.56 -1.36 -5.13
N PHE A 57 6.72 -0.48 -5.69
CA PHE A 57 6.45 -0.51 -7.13
C PHE A 57 7.68 -0.17 -7.97
N ALA A 58 8.48 0.81 -7.56
CA ALA A 58 9.73 1.16 -8.24
C ALA A 58 10.76 0.01 -8.18
N SER A 59 10.85 -0.68 -7.05
CA SER A 59 11.70 -1.87 -6.89
C SER A 59 11.26 -2.98 -7.84
N VAL A 60 9.96 -3.29 -7.89
CA VAL A 60 9.39 -4.29 -8.80
C VAL A 60 9.67 -3.94 -10.27
N ALA A 61 9.47 -2.68 -10.66
CA ALA A 61 9.77 -2.23 -12.02
C ALA A 61 11.24 -2.43 -12.40
N THR A 62 12.16 -2.20 -11.45
CA THR A 62 13.59 -2.42 -11.64
C THR A 62 13.91 -3.90 -11.83
N SER A 63 13.36 -4.78 -10.99
CA SER A 63 13.54 -6.24 -11.14
C SER A 63 13.00 -6.75 -12.48
N PHE A 64 11.87 -6.23 -12.96
CA PHE A 64 11.36 -6.59 -14.29
C PHE A 64 12.29 -6.16 -15.42
N ALA A 65 12.87 -4.97 -15.34
CA ALA A 65 13.84 -4.50 -16.33
C ALA A 65 15.09 -5.40 -16.35
N GLU A 66 15.58 -5.82 -15.18
CA GLU A 66 16.70 -6.74 -15.06
C GLU A 66 16.38 -8.12 -15.65
N VAL A 67 15.26 -8.73 -15.26
CA VAL A 67 14.82 -10.03 -15.79
C VAL A 67 14.67 -9.98 -17.31
N ARG A 68 14.12 -8.89 -17.85
CA ARG A 68 14.01 -8.70 -19.31
C ARG A 68 15.39 -8.66 -19.98
N GLY A 69 16.35 -7.95 -19.39
CA GLY A 69 17.72 -7.89 -19.91
C GLY A 69 18.40 -9.27 -19.91
N GLN A 70 18.30 -10.00 -18.80
CA GLN A 70 18.82 -11.37 -18.70
C GLN A 70 18.16 -12.32 -19.71
N PHE A 71 16.85 -12.18 -19.93
CA PHE A 71 16.11 -12.99 -20.90
C PHE A 71 16.52 -12.72 -22.36
N GLU A 72 16.75 -11.45 -22.72
CA GLU A 72 17.26 -11.12 -24.06
C GLU A 72 18.68 -11.63 -24.28
N LEU A 73 19.56 -11.53 -23.28
CA LEU A 73 20.89 -12.15 -23.33
C LEU A 73 20.79 -13.67 -23.50
N LEU A 74 19.92 -14.33 -22.73
CA LEU A 74 19.70 -15.77 -22.80
C LEU A 74 19.21 -16.19 -24.20
N LYS A 75 18.27 -15.46 -24.79
CA LYS A 75 17.80 -15.67 -26.18
C LYS A 75 18.95 -15.63 -27.18
N TRP A 76 19.83 -14.63 -27.08
CA TRP A 76 20.99 -14.52 -27.97
C TRP A 76 21.94 -15.70 -27.82
N MET A 77 22.26 -16.08 -26.58
CA MET A 77 23.11 -17.25 -26.31
C MET A 77 22.53 -18.54 -26.88
N LEU A 78 21.22 -18.76 -26.71
CA LEU A 78 20.52 -19.91 -27.30
C LEU A 78 20.61 -19.89 -28.83
N GLY A 79 20.44 -18.73 -29.45
CA GLY A 79 20.61 -18.56 -30.90
C GLY A 79 22.01 -18.95 -31.39
N PHE A 80 23.07 -18.50 -30.70
CA PHE A 80 24.45 -18.89 -31.01
C PHE A 80 24.70 -20.38 -30.85
N ILE A 81 24.21 -20.97 -29.76
CA ILE A 81 24.35 -22.41 -29.50
C ILE A 81 23.64 -23.22 -30.59
N LEU A 82 22.40 -22.85 -30.96
CA LEU A 82 21.63 -23.51 -32.02
C LEU A 82 22.30 -23.38 -33.38
N ALA A 83 22.80 -22.20 -33.74
CA ALA A 83 23.53 -22.02 -34.99
C ALA A 83 24.81 -22.87 -35.03
N GLY A 84 25.54 -22.92 -33.92
CA GLY A 84 26.74 -23.75 -33.77
C GLY A 84 26.45 -25.25 -33.90
N THR A 85 25.41 -25.75 -33.20
CA THR A 85 25.05 -27.17 -33.28
C THR A 85 24.57 -27.56 -34.67
N VAL A 86 23.74 -26.74 -35.32
CA VAL A 86 23.29 -26.97 -36.70
C VAL A 86 24.46 -26.96 -37.68
N GLY A 87 25.40 -26.01 -37.55
CA GLY A 87 26.57 -25.93 -38.41
C GLY A 87 27.50 -27.15 -38.28
N ILE A 88 27.69 -27.66 -37.06
CA ILE A 88 28.45 -28.89 -36.83
C ILE A 88 27.76 -30.09 -37.46
N LEU A 89 26.43 -30.22 -37.29
CA LEU A 89 25.66 -31.31 -37.91
C LEU A 89 25.77 -31.27 -39.43
N PHE A 90 25.63 -30.10 -40.05
CA PHE A 90 25.75 -29.95 -41.50
C PHE A 90 27.10 -30.47 -42.03
N LYS A 91 28.21 -30.10 -41.36
CA LYS A 91 29.56 -30.55 -41.72
C LYS A 91 29.79 -32.05 -41.53
N ILE A 92 29.06 -32.70 -40.62
CA ILE A 92 29.19 -34.14 -40.38
C ILE A 92 28.43 -34.95 -41.46
N PHE A 93 27.29 -34.44 -41.94
CA PHE A 93 26.40 -35.17 -42.86
C PHE A 93 26.53 -34.78 -44.34
N HIS A 94 27.30 -33.74 -44.68
CA HIS A 94 27.55 -33.29 -46.05
C HIS A 94 29.04 -32.99 -46.24
#